data_AF-A0A645CM73-F1
#
_entry.id   AF-A0A645CM73-F1
#
_cell.length_a   1.000
_cell.length_b   1.000
_cell.length_c   1.000
_cell.angle_alpha   90.00
_cell.angle_beta   90.00
_cell.angle_gamma   90.00
#
_symmetry.space_group_name_H-M   'P 1'
#
loop_
_entity.id
_entity.type
_entity.pdbx_description
1 polymer ?
#
loop_
_entity_poly.entity_id
_entity_poly.type
_entity_poly.pdbx_seq_one_letter_code
_entity_poly.pdbx_strand_id
1 'polypeptide(L)'
;MTGQWWEEAGWLGLQALDAVTGLMAVAADEQASMPAALAGEFPEPVAELILQSDLTAVAPGPLDHDTSRVTRLLADQESRGAGGVFRFSQTSLRRAFDAGWSADRVLGWLTEHSSTGVPQPLEYLVGDVARRHGRIRVGSVGAWIQTDDAAVLTQLLSHPEAGPLGLRRLAPGVIVADAEADEVVGLLHELGLSPAAEDSTGRLVTTPVRPRARPRPVDPLPGPPRPEAIAGLAEELAGSVR
;
A
#
# COMPACT_ATOMS: atom_id res chain seq x y z
N MET A 1 -19.55 6.43 -30.43
CA MET A 1 -18.83 6.58 -29.15
C MET A 1 -19.71 7.11 -28.01
N THR A 2 -20.93 7.59 -28.27
CA THR A 2 -21.82 8.22 -27.27
C THR A 2 -22.51 7.23 -26.30
N GLY A 3 -22.60 5.93 -26.65
CA GLY A 3 -23.30 4.94 -25.83
C GLY A 3 -22.57 4.50 -24.56
N GLN A 4 -21.24 4.46 -24.59
CA GLN A 4 -20.42 4.02 -23.43
C GLN A 4 -20.56 4.97 -22.23
N TRP A 5 -20.51 6.27 -22.47
CA TRP A 5 -20.65 7.28 -21.41
C TRP A 5 -22.02 7.26 -20.75
N TRP A 6 -23.07 6.88 -21.49
CA TRP A 6 -24.42 6.78 -20.94
C TRP A 6 -24.59 5.52 -20.07
N GLU A 7 -24.00 4.39 -20.48
CA GLU A 7 -23.96 3.19 -19.65
C GLU A 7 -23.17 3.41 -18.35
N GLU A 8 -22.02 4.08 -18.43
CA GLU A 8 -21.22 4.45 -17.25
C GLU A 8 -21.96 5.42 -16.32
N ALA A 9 -22.68 6.41 -16.88
CA ALA A 9 -23.56 7.28 -16.11
C ALA A 9 -24.68 6.49 -15.40
N GLY A 10 -25.11 5.37 -15.96
CA GLY A 10 -26.02 4.41 -15.31
C GLY A 10 -25.39 3.71 -14.11
N TRP A 11 -24.12 3.30 -14.18
CA TRP A 11 -23.42 2.67 -13.06
C TRP A 11 -23.21 3.62 -11.88
N LEU A 12 -23.03 4.90 -12.18
CA LEU A 12 -22.89 5.98 -11.19
C LEU A 12 -24.24 6.49 -10.65
N GLY A 13 -25.37 5.99 -11.17
CA GLY A 13 -26.70 6.45 -10.78
C GLY A 13 -27.04 7.88 -11.23
N LEU A 14 -26.29 8.44 -12.19
CA LEU A 14 -26.55 9.76 -12.79
C LEU A 14 -27.71 9.71 -13.79
N GLN A 15 -28.03 8.51 -14.27
CA GLN A 15 -29.26 8.24 -15.01
C GLN A 15 -29.91 6.93 -14.56
N ALA A 16 -31.24 6.87 -14.62
CA ALA A 16 -32.04 5.69 -14.35
C ALA A 16 -33.38 5.81 -15.08
N LEU A 17 -33.92 4.68 -15.56
CA LEU A 17 -35.22 4.63 -16.25
C LEU A 17 -35.33 5.64 -17.42
N ASP A 18 -34.27 5.73 -18.23
CA ASP A 18 -34.13 6.67 -19.36
C ASP A 18 -34.25 8.16 -18.99
N ALA A 19 -34.02 8.50 -17.71
CA ALA A 19 -34.03 9.86 -17.21
C ALA A 19 -32.74 10.19 -16.44
N VAL A 20 -32.36 11.47 -16.45
CA VAL A 20 -31.25 11.99 -15.63
C VAL A 20 -31.73 12.14 -14.18
N THR A 21 -30.93 11.67 -13.23
CA THR A 21 -31.24 11.80 -11.79
C THR A 21 -30.78 13.15 -11.27
N GLY A 22 -31.29 13.57 -10.11
CA GLY A 22 -30.82 14.80 -9.47
C GLY A 22 -29.35 14.74 -9.03
N LEU A 23 -28.70 13.56 -9.05
CA LEU A 23 -27.27 13.40 -8.78
C LEU A 23 -26.39 13.94 -9.92
N MET A 24 -26.89 14.00 -11.16
CA MET A 24 -26.14 14.54 -12.30
C MET A 24 -25.78 16.01 -12.09
N ALA A 25 -26.66 16.79 -11.49
CA ALA A 25 -26.39 18.20 -11.18
C ALA A 25 -25.29 18.37 -10.13
N VAL A 26 -25.18 17.44 -9.17
CA VAL A 26 -24.12 17.42 -8.15
C VAL A 26 -22.80 16.93 -8.75
N ALA A 27 -22.84 15.94 -9.64
CA ALA A 27 -21.64 15.40 -10.28
C ALA A 27 -21.00 16.37 -11.30
N ALA A 28 -21.80 17.28 -11.88
CA ALA A 28 -21.35 18.24 -12.89
C ALA A 28 -20.69 19.50 -12.30
N ASP A 29 -20.81 19.73 -10.98
CA ASP A 29 -20.32 20.92 -10.30
C ASP A 29 -19.70 20.54 -8.95
N GLU A 30 -18.37 20.65 -8.83
CA GLU A 30 -17.64 20.32 -7.59
C GLU A 30 -18.05 21.19 -6.39
N GLN A 31 -18.63 22.36 -6.63
CA GLN A 31 -19.11 23.27 -5.58
C GLN A 31 -20.61 23.09 -5.28
N ALA A 32 -21.32 22.24 -6.03
CA ALA A 32 -22.74 21.98 -5.78
C ALA A 32 -22.93 21.18 -4.49
N SER A 33 -23.75 21.72 -3.59
CA SER A 33 -24.23 20.99 -2.42
C SER A 33 -25.31 19.97 -2.82
N MET A 34 -25.35 18.81 -2.15
CA MET A 34 -26.43 17.84 -2.32
C MET A 34 -27.80 18.52 -2.10
N PRO A 35 -28.75 18.44 -3.05
CA PRO A 35 -30.06 19.06 -2.88
C PRO A 35 -30.75 18.52 -1.62
N ALA A 36 -31.37 19.39 -0.82
CA ALA A 36 -31.98 19.00 0.46
C ALA A 36 -33.02 17.88 0.34
N ALA A 37 -33.76 17.85 -0.78
CA ALA A 37 -34.72 16.80 -1.09
C ALA A 37 -34.07 15.43 -1.33
N LEU A 38 -32.83 15.39 -1.83
CA LEU A 38 -32.04 14.17 -1.99
C LEU A 38 -31.30 13.81 -0.71
N ALA A 39 -30.79 14.79 0.03
CA ALA A 39 -30.09 14.56 1.29
C ALA A 39 -30.97 13.83 2.32
N GLY A 40 -32.27 14.13 2.37
CA GLY A 40 -33.23 13.45 3.25
C GLY A 40 -33.55 12.00 2.88
N GLU A 41 -33.17 11.55 1.68
CA GLU A 41 -33.40 10.17 1.22
C GLU A 41 -32.27 9.22 1.63
N PHE A 42 -31.12 9.75 2.04
CA PHE A 42 -29.98 8.93 2.46
C PHE A 42 -29.91 8.84 3.99
N PRO A 43 -29.70 7.64 4.56
CA PRO A 43 -29.44 7.50 5.98
C PRO A 43 -28.13 8.20 6.36
N GLU A 44 -28.10 8.77 7.57
CA GLU A 44 -26.91 9.42 8.10
C GLU A 44 -25.76 8.40 8.22
N PRO A 45 -24.57 8.71 7.66
CA PRO A 45 -23.40 7.84 7.82
C PRO A 45 -22.97 7.71 9.27
N VAL A 46 -22.54 6.51 9.65
CA VAL A 46 -22.03 6.21 10.99
C VAL A 46 -20.55 5.88 10.95
N ALA A 47 -19.82 6.25 11.99
CA ALA A 47 -18.40 5.93 12.18
C ALA A 47 -18.18 4.75 13.15
N GLU A 48 -19.24 4.27 13.80
CA GLU A 48 -19.14 3.24 14.84
C GLU A 48 -19.52 1.85 14.33
N LEU A 49 -18.87 0.84 14.89
CA LEU A 49 -19.08 -0.57 14.66
C LEU A 49 -19.46 -1.26 15.97
N ILE A 50 -20.32 -2.26 15.88
CA ILE A 50 -20.60 -3.19 16.98
C ILE A 50 -19.64 -4.36 16.82
N LEU A 51 -18.64 -4.46 17.71
CA LEU A 51 -17.64 -5.53 17.68
C LEU A 51 -18.11 -6.72 18.52
N GLN A 52 -18.12 -7.91 17.92
CA GLN A 52 -18.63 -9.13 18.53
C GLN A 52 -17.51 -10.12 18.86
N SER A 53 -17.76 -10.99 19.84
CA SER A 53 -16.77 -11.96 20.34
C SER A 53 -16.46 -13.09 19.35
N ASP A 54 -17.28 -13.28 18.32
CA ASP A 54 -17.07 -14.24 17.22
C ASP A 54 -16.22 -13.66 16.06
N LEU A 55 -15.51 -12.55 16.34
CA LEU A 55 -14.66 -11.84 15.40
C LEU A 55 -15.43 -11.19 14.24
N THR A 56 -16.70 -10.86 14.45
CA THR A 56 -17.46 -10.05 13.50
C THR A 56 -17.60 -8.60 13.97
N ALA A 57 -17.74 -7.69 13.00
CA ALA A 57 -18.17 -6.32 13.20
C ALA A 57 -19.44 -6.09 12.39
N VAL A 58 -20.41 -5.44 13.01
CA VAL A 58 -21.67 -5.06 12.36
C VAL A 58 -21.76 -3.54 12.37
N ALA A 59 -21.98 -2.94 11.19
CA ALA A 59 -22.27 -1.52 11.11
C ALA A 59 -23.77 -1.31 11.42
N PRO A 60 -24.16 -0.39 12.30
CA PRO A 60 -25.58 -0.12 12.57
C PRO A 60 -26.27 0.63 11.40
N GLY A 61 -25.49 1.18 10.48
CA GLY A 61 -25.94 1.89 9.28
C GLY A 61 -24.84 1.96 8.22
N PRO A 62 -25.01 2.78 7.17
CA PRO A 62 -23.95 2.98 6.18
C PRO A 62 -22.73 3.60 6.85
N LEU A 63 -21.56 2.97 6.70
CA LEU A 63 -20.32 3.55 7.21
C LEU A 63 -19.95 4.80 6.40
N ASP A 64 -19.38 5.80 7.08
CA ASP A 64 -18.69 6.87 6.37
C ASP A 64 -17.52 6.30 5.53
N HIS A 65 -17.04 7.10 4.58
CA HIS A 65 -16.02 6.66 3.63
C HIS A 65 -14.74 6.17 4.31
N ASP A 66 -14.25 6.90 5.31
CA ASP A 66 -12.95 6.63 5.92
C ASP A 66 -13.03 5.42 6.84
N THR A 67 -14.10 5.33 7.64
CA THR A 67 -14.41 4.15 8.46
C THR A 67 -14.55 2.92 7.57
N SER A 68 -15.34 3.00 6.50
CA SER A 68 -15.53 1.88 5.56
C SER A 68 -14.21 1.40 4.95
N ARG A 69 -13.35 2.33 4.54
CA ARG A 69 -12.03 2.02 3.95
C ARG A 69 -11.13 1.30 4.95
N VAL A 70 -11.06 1.78 6.19
CA VAL A 70 -10.22 1.15 7.23
C VAL A 70 -10.81 -0.18 7.69
N THR A 71 -12.13 -0.30 7.86
CA THR A 71 -12.77 -1.58 8.19
C THR A 71 -12.45 -2.64 7.13
N ARG A 72 -12.52 -2.31 5.84
CA ARG A 72 -12.16 -3.24 4.75
C ARG A 72 -10.67 -3.53 4.66
N LEU A 73 -9.80 -2.70 5.25
CA LEU A 73 -8.40 -3.04 5.42
C LEU A 73 -8.24 -4.10 6.52
N LEU A 74 -8.90 -3.91 7.67
CA LEU A 74 -8.75 -4.74 8.86
C LEU A 74 -9.56 -6.05 8.83
N ALA A 75 -10.66 -6.10 8.08
CA ALA A 75 -11.61 -7.20 8.02
C ALA A 75 -12.11 -7.46 6.60
N ASP A 76 -12.68 -8.63 6.35
CA ASP A 76 -13.31 -8.98 5.08
C ASP A 76 -14.82 -8.76 5.15
N GLN A 77 -15.42 -8.17 4.11
CA GLN A 77 -16.85 -7.87 4.08
C GLN A 77 -17.66 -9.10 3.69
N GLU A 78 -18.45 -9.65 4.62
CA GLU A 78 -19.33 -10.81 4.40
C GLU A 78 -20.68 -10.39 3.82
N SER A 79 -21.20 -9.22 4.22
CA SER A 79 -22.48 -8.69 3.74
C SER A 79 -22.41 -7.21 3.39
N ARG A 80 -23.13 -6.85 2.32
CA ARG A 80 -23.28 -5.48 1.80
C ARG A 80 -24.66 -4.86 2.11
N GLY A 81 -25.47 -5.50 2.95
CA GLY A 81 -26.77 -4.97 3.37
C GLY A 81 -26.65 -3.65 4.15
N ALA A 82 -27.78 -3.12 4.62
CA ALA A 82 -27.93 -1.79 5.23
C ALA A 82 -26.97 -1.49 6.42
N GLY A 83 -26.38 -2.52 7.01
CA GLY A 83 -25.47 -2.41 8.15
C GLY A 83 -24.26 -3.34 8.04
N GLY A 84 -23.67 -3.45 6.85
CA GLY A 84 -22.55 -4.33 6.46
C GLY A 84 -21.87 -5.17 7.56
N VAL A 85 -21.81 -6.48 7.35
CA VAL A 85 -21.13 -7.41 8.27
C VAL A 85 -19.71 -7.64 7.79
N PHE A 86 -18.76 -7.54 8.70
CA PHE A 86 -17.34 -7.73 8.45
C PHE A 86 -16.79 -8.81 9.37
N ARG A 87 -15.87 -9.64 8.89
CA ARG A 87 -15.19 -10.66 9.68
C ARG A 87 -13.70 -10.37 9.78
N PHE A 88 -13.20 -10.32 11.01
CA PHE A 88 -11.77 -10.30 11.27
C PHE A 88 -11.20 -11.72 11.17
N SER A 89 -10.07 -11.82 10.51
CA SER A 89 -9.32 -13.05 10.31
C SER A 89 -7.83 -12.78 10.38
N GLN A 90 -7.03 -13.83 10.59
CA GLN A 90 -5.58 -13.70 10.53
C GLN A 90 -5.10 -13.10 9.20
N THR A 91 -5.73 -13.46 8.08
CA THR A 91 -5.38 -12.96 6.75
C THR A 91 -5.69 -11.47 6.60
N SER A 92 -6.88 -11.03 7.01
CA SER A 92 -7.27 -9.62 6.95
C SER A 92 -6.42 -8.72 7.85
N LEU A 93 -6.07 -9.17 9.06
CA LEU A 93 -5.18 -8.43 9.95
C LEU A 93 -3.73 -8.42 9.45
N ARG A 94 -3.28 -9.53 8.85
CA ARG A 94 -1.97 -9.57 8.17
C ARG A 94 -1.89 -8.53 7.05
N ARG A 95 -2.95 -8.36 6.25
CA ARG A 95 -3.03 -7.31 5.21
C ARG A 95 -2.82 -5.91 5.80
N ALA A 96 -3.37 -5.63 6.98
CA ALA A 96 -3.14 -4.36 7.67
C ALA A 96 -1.68 -4.18 8.11
N PHE A 97 -1.05 -5.22 8.65
CA PHE A 97 0.36 -5.18 9.03
C PHE A 97 1.30 -5.09 7.82
N ASP A 98 0.97 -5.76 6.71
CA ASP A 98 1.68 -5.62 5.44
C ASP A 98 1.58 -4.19 4.88
N ALA A 99 0.47 -3.49 5.17
CA ALA A 99 0.29 -2.07 4.88
C ALA A 99 0.95 -1.13 5.92
N GLY A 100 1.77 -1.65 6.83
CA GLY A 100 2.56 -0.87 7.80
C GLY A 100 1.81 -0.44 9.05
N TRP A 101 0.63 -0.99 9.35
CA TRP A 101 -0.03 -0.72 10.63
C TRP A 101 0.70 -1.42 11.78
N SER A 102 0.64 -0.85 12.98
CA SER A 102 1.10 -1.51 14.22
C SER A 102 -0.09 -2.11 14.97
N ALA A 103 0.18 -3.03 15.90
CA ALA A 103 -0.86 -3.60 16.77
C ALA A 103 -1.59 -2.50 17.56
N ASP A 104 -0.84 -1.55 18.14
CA ASP A 104 -1.40 -0.43 18.90
C ASP A 104 -2.28 0.47 18.04
N ARG A 105 -1.88 0.70 16.77
CA ARG A 105 -2.69 1.48 15.82
C ARG A 105 -3.99 0.76 15.47
N VAL A 106 -3.94 -0.55 15.25
CA VAL A 106 -5.13 -1.37 14.98
C VAL A 106 -6.07 -1.34 16.19
N LEU A 107 -5.56 -1.62 17.38
CA LEU A 107 -6.37 -1.64 18.60
C LEU A 107 -6.93 -0.25 18.94
N GLY A 108 -6.13 0.81 18.84
CA GLY A 108 -6.57 2.18 19.06
C GLY A 108 -7.70 2.58 18.11
N TRP A 109 -7.57 2.27 16.82
CA TRP A 109 -8.62 2.52 15.85
C TRP A 109 -9.90 1.72 16.15
N LEU A 110 -9.78 0.43 16.50
CA LEU A 110 -10.91 -0.40 16.89
C LEU A 110 -11.59 0.11 18.16
N THR A 111 -10.84 0.64 19.13
CA THR A 111 -11.40 1.24 20.35
C THR A 111 -12.16 2.53 20.03
N GLU A 112 -11.61 3.38 19.17
CA GLU A 112 -12.24 4.64 18.77
C GLU A 112 -13.55 4.43 17.99
N HIS A 113 -13.59 3.41 17.14
CA HIS A 113 -14.74 3.14 16.25
C HIS A 113 -15.64 2.01 16.77
N SER A 114 -15.54 1.61 18.05
CA SER A 114 -16.40 0.58 18.63
C SER A 114 -17.40 1.14 19.64
N SER A 115 -18.68 0.88 19.42
CA SER A 115 -19.74 1.22 20.37
C SER A 115 -19.80 0.26 21.57
N THR A 116 -19.21 -0.93 21.45
CA THR A 116 -19.23 -1.99 22.49
C THR A 116 -17.88 -2.25 23.13
N GLY A 117 -16.84 -1.51 22.74
CA GLY A 117 -15.44 -1.81 23.09
C GLY A 117 -14.85 -2.95 22.24
N VAL A 118 -13.58 -3.26 22.45
CA VAL A 118 -12.88 -4.33 21.70
C VAL A 118 -13.01 -5.66 22.45
N PRO A 119 -13.59 -6.71 21.86
CA PRO A 119 -13.68 -8.01 22.50
C PRO A 119 -12.31 -8.65 22.70
N GLN A 120 -12.09 -9.29 23.85
CA GLN A 120 -10.83 -10.00 24.17
C GLN A 120 -10.37 -10.99 23.06
N PRO A 121 -11.25 -11.77 22.39
CA PRO A 121 -10.81 -12.63 21.29
C PRO A 121 -10.16 -11.85 20.13
N LEU A 122 -10.67 -10.65 19.84
CA LEU A 122 -10.13 -9.79 18.79
C LEU A 122 -8.79 -9.18 19.21
N GLU A 123 -8.68 -8.71 20.47
CA GLU A 123 -7.39 -8.24 21.02
C GLU A 123 -6.31 -9.31 20.93
N TYR A 124 -6.66 -10.54 21.32
CA TYR A 124 -5.76 -11.68 21.24
C TYR A 124 -5.34 -11.97 19.81
N LEU A 125 -6.28 -12.01 18.87
CA LEU A 125 -5.99 -12.24 17.46
C LEU A 125 -5.04 -11.17 16.89
N VAL A 126 -5.28 -9.89 17.17
CA VAL A 126 -4.41 -8.79 16.73
C VAL A 126 -3.00 -8.97 17.28
N GLY A 127 -2.86 -9.23 18.58
CA GLY A 127 -1.56 -9.45 19.22
C GLY A 127 -0.83 -10.68 18.69
N ASP A 128 -1.56 -11.77 18.41
CA ASP A 128 -1.02 -13.02 17.91
C ASP A 128 -0.50 -12.89 16.47
N VAL A 129 -1.24 -12.20 15.60
CA VAL A 129 -0.80 -11.92 14.23
C VAL A 129 0.37 -10.94 14.22
N ALA A 130 0.33 -9.88 15.04
CA ALA A 130 1.44 -8.93 15.16
C ALA A 130 2.75 -9.60 15.59
N ARG A 131 2.70 -10.55 16.55
CA ARG A 131 3.89 -11.30 17.00
C ARG A 131 4.49 -12.20 15.93
N ARG A 132 3.68 -12.68 14.97
CA ARG A 132 4.13 -13.54 13.86
C ARG A 132 4.55 -12.74 12.64
N HIS A 133 3.93 -11.58 12.43
CA HIS A 133 4.26 -10.66 11.35
C HIS A 133 5.70 -10.14 11.51
N GLY A 134 6.44 -10.08 10.40
CA GLY A 134 7.82 -9.54 10.41
C GLY A 134 8.88 -10.38 11.13
N ARG A 135 8.59 -11.61 11.58
CA ARG A 135 9.59 -12.54 12.16
C ARG A 135 10.65 -12.97 11.16
N ILE A 136 10.26 -13.10 9.90
CA ILE A 136 11.17 -13.41 8.79
C ILE A 136 11.17 -12.17 7.91
N ARG A 137 12.37 -11.62 7.66
CA ARG A 137 12.57 -10.46 6.80
C ARG A 137 13.33 -10.92 5.56
N VAL A 138 12.81 -10.58 4.41
CA VAL A 138 13.46 -10.82 3.12
C VAL A 138 13.75 -9.47 2.51
N GLY A 139 14.99 -9.28 2.06
CA GLY A 139 15.41 -8.09 1.34
C GLY A 139 16.19 -8.50 0.08
N SER A 140 16.02 -7.71 -0.98
CA SER A 140 16.94 -7.76 -2.11
C SER A 140 18.18 -6.94 -1.77
N VAL A 141 19.34 -7.37 -2.23
CA VAL A 141 20.60 -6.62 -2.13
C VAL A 141 21.24 -6.61 -3.51
N GLY A 142 21.89 -5.51 -3.89
CA GLY A 142 22.59 -5.39 -5.17
C GLY A 142 23.88 -6.20 -5.14
N ALA A 143 24.70 -5.98 -4.10
CA ALA A 143 25.93 -6.71 -3.86
C ALA A 143 26.15 -7.02 -2.37
N TRP A 144 27.07 -7.94 -2.09
CA TRP A 144 27.54 -8.23 -0.74
C TRP A 144 29.07 -8.35 -0.74
N ILE A 145 29.67 -8.00 0.38
CA ILE A 145 31.10 -8.07 0.64
C ILE A 145 31.27 -8.95 1.86
N GLN A 146 32.12 -9.97 1.76
CA GLN A 146 32.56 -10.76 2.90
C GLN A 146 34.06 -10.64 3.09
N THR A 147 34.45 -10.43 4.34
CA THR A 147 35.84 -10.44 4.77
C THR A 147 35.90 -10.88 6.23
N ASP A 148 36.98 -11.57 6.58
CA ASP A 148 37.34 -11.89 7.96
C ASP A 148 38.09 -10.75 8.66
N ASP A 149 38.53 -9.73 7.91
CA ASP A 149 39.24 -8.57 8.44
C ASP A 149 38.27 -7.47 8.94
N ALA A 150 38.21 -7.30 10.26
CA ALA A 150 37.39 -6.28 10.91
C ALA A 150 37.84 -4.83 10.61
N ALA A 151 39.13 -4.62 10.30
CA ALA A 151 39.63 -3.30 9.94
C ALA A 151 39.09 -2.86 8.58
N VAL A 152 39.07 -3.77 7.60
CA VAL A 152 38.50 -3.53 6.26
C VAL A 152 37.01 -3.22 6.35
N LEU A 153 36.23 -3.96 7.15
CA LEU A 153 34.81 -3.65 7.36
C LEU A 153 34.59 -2.24 7.91
N THR A 154 35.41 -1.84 8.88
CA THR A 154 35.31 -0.52 9.52
C THR A 154 35.70 0.59 8.55
N GLN A 155 36.75 0.37 7.76
CA GLN A 155 37.19 1.29 6.71
C GLN A 155 36.09 1.49 5.65
N LEU A 156 35.47 0.41 5.17
CA LEU A 156 34.42 0.48 4.15
C LEU A 156 33.18 1.21 4.66
N LEU A 157 32.70 0.91 5.88
CA LEU A 157 31.52 1.56 6.45
C LEU A 157 31.75 3.04 6.82
N SER A 158 33.01 3.46 6.97
CA SER A 158 33.37 4.85 7.28
C SER A 158 33.73 5.67 6.03
N HIS A 159 33.78 5.04 4.85
CA HIS A 159 34.14 5.71 3.62
C HIS A 159 33.02 6.66 3.14
N PRO A 160 33.34 7.82 2.52
CA PRO A 160 32.32 8.75 2.00
C PRO A 160 31.33 8.10 1.02
N GLU A 161 31.79 7.12 0.24
CA GLU A 161 30.96 6.37 -0.72
C GLU A 161 30.05 5.30 -0.07
N ALA A 162 30.18 5.05 1.24
CA ALA A 162 29.35 4.07 1.94
C ALA A 162 27.86 4.42 1.89
N GLY A 163 27.52 5.70 2.05
CA GLY A 163 26.15 6.19 1.95
C GLY A 163 25.59 6.07 0.52
N PRO A 164 26.25 6.65 -0.50
CA PRO A 164 25.86 6.54 -1.90
C PRO A 164 25.65 5.11 -2.40
N LEU A 165 26.51 4.17 -2.02
CA LEU A 165 26.39 2.75 -2.40
C LEU A 165 25.43 1.94 -1.52
N GLY A 166 24.87 2.54 -0.47
CA GLY A 166 23.99 1.86 0.48
C GLY A 166 24.69 0.78 1.30
N LEU A 167 25.98 0.95 1.61
CA LEU A 167 26.75 -0.01 2.40
C LEU A 167 26.22 -0.08 3.84
N ARG A 168 25.79 -1.27 4.24
CA ARG A 168 25.39 -1.56 5.62
C ARG A 168 25.82 -2.95 6.05
N ARG A 169 26.15 -3.09 7.33
CA ARG A 169 26.50 -4.40 7.90
C ARG A 169 25.27 -5.29 7.99
N LEU A 170 25.33 -6.50 7.42
CA LEU A 170 24.27 -7.50 7.51
C LEU A 170 24.54 -8.51 8.64
N ALA A 171 25.80 -8.91 8.81
CA ALA A 171 26.25 -9.89 9.78
C ALA A 171 27.72 -9.64 10.17
N PRO A 172 28.29 -10.35 11.16
CA PRO A 172 29.73 -10.37 11.35
C PRO A 172 30.44 -10.79 10.07
N GLY A 173 31.41 -9.99 9.60
CA GLY A 173 32.12 -10.30 8.36
C GLY A 173 31.40 -9.91 7.06
N VAL A 174 30.13 -9.47 7.10
CA VAL A 174 29.32 -9.28 5.90
C VAL A 174 28.70 -7.88 5.83
N ILE A 175 28.99 -7.18 4.74
CA ILE A 175 28.35 -5.92 4.32
C ILE A 175 27.47 -6.21 3.10
N VAL A 176 26.35 -5.53 3.00
CA VAL A 176 25.53 -5.49 1.79
C VAL A 176 25.47 -4.08 1.25
N ALA A 177 25.31 -3.96 -0.06
CA ALA A 177 25.17 -2.74 -0.81
C ALA A 177 23.82 -2.73 -1.54
N ASP A 178 23.24 -1.54 -1.69
CA ASP A 178 22.11 -1.35 -2.61
C ASP A 178 22.61 -1.22 -4.06
N ALA A 179 23.87 -0.79 -4.25
CA ALA A 179 24.57 -0.72 -5.53
C ALA A 179 24.91 -2.10 -6.11
N GLU A 180 25.15 -2.13 -7.43
CA GLU A 180 25.53 -3.35 -8.15
C GLU A 180 26.98 -3.76 -7.86
N ALA A 181 27.32 -5.02 -8.13
CA ALA A 181 28.62 -5.59 -7.78
C ALA A 181 29.81 -4.89 -8.47
N ASP A 182 29.62 -4.35 -9.67
CA ASP A 182 30.65 -3.62 -10.42
C ASP A 182 31.01 -2.28 -9.78
N GLU A 183 30.01 -1.52 -9.32
CA GLU A 183 30.23 -0.26 -8.58
C GLU A 183 30.99 -0.52 -7.28
N VAL A 184 30.61 -1.58 -6.55
CA VAL A 184 31.30 -1.99 -5.31
C VAL A 184 32.72 -2.45 -5.59
N VAL A 185 32.96 -3.24 -6.64
CA VAL A 185 34.31 -3.68 -7.04
C VAL A 185 35.18 -2.47 -7.43
N GLY A 186 34.60 -1.47 -8.10
CA GLY A 186 35.27 -0.20 -8.41
C GLY A 186 35.81 0.48 -7.16
N LEU A 187 34.96 0.70 -6.16
CA LEU A 187 35.37 1.28 -4.87
C LEU A 187 36.47 0.45 -4.19
N LEU A 188 36.34 -0.88 -4.19
CA LEU A 188 37.34 -1.74 -3.56
C LEU A 188 38.71 -1.59 -4.23
N HIS A 189 38.75 -1.49 -5.56
CA HIS A 189 39.99 -1.21 -6.29
C HIS A 189 40.58 0.18 -5.99
N GLU A 190 39.75 1.21 -5.87
CA GLU A 190 40.20 2.56 -5.46
C GLU A 190 40.85 2.57 -4.07
N LEU A 191 40.36 1.71 -3.18
CA LEU A 191 40.91 1.49 -1.84
C LEU A 191 42.15 0.57 -1.83
N GLY A 192 42.63 0.13 -3.00
CA GLY A 192 43.78 -0.76 -3.14
C GLY A 192 43.49 -2.21 -2.74
N LEU A 193 42.21 -2.59 -2.62
CA LEU A 193 41.78 -3.95 -2.34
C LEU A 193 41.58 -4.71 -3.67
N SER A 194 41.80 -6.03 -3.60
CA SER A 194 41.66 -6.94 -4.75
C SER A 194 40.54 -7.95 -4.48
N PRO A 195 39.27 -7.56 -4.68
CA PRO A 195 38.14 -8.47 -4.45
C PRO A 195 38.10 -9.59 -5.49
N ALA A 196 37.64 -10.77 -5.07
CA ALA A 196 37.21 -11.80 -5.98
C ALA A 196 35.70 -11.72 -6.14
N ALA A 197 35.20 -11.62 -7.38
CA ALA A 197 33.77 -11.59 -7.66
C ALA A 197 33.19 -13.01 -7.59
N GLU A 198 31.98 -13.16 -7.07
CA GLU A 198 31.23 -14.41 -7.08
C GLU A 198 29.94 -14.25 -7.92
N ASP A 199 29.55 -15.31 -8.63
CA ASP A 199 28.24 -15.36 -9.29
C ASP A 199 27.12 -15.73 -8.30
N SER A 200 25.87 -15.74 -8.78
CA SER A 200 24.71 -16.09 -7.96
C SER A 200 24.67 -17.54 -7.48
N THR A 201 25.63 -18.37 -7.89
CA THR A 201 25.82 -19.76 -7.41
C THR A 201 26.98 -19.88 -6.43
N GLY A 202 27.67 -18.79 -6.09
CA GLY A 202 28.83 -18.76 -5.20
C GLY A 202 30.12 -19.22 -5.88
N ARG A 203 30.18 -19.24 -7.21
CA ARG A 203 31.41 -19.57 -7.94
C ARG A 203 32.20 -18.30 -8.17
N LEU A 204 33.51 -18.37 -7.91
CA LEU A 204 34.42 -17.30 -8.25
C LEU A 204 34.42 -17.06 -9.75
N VAL A 205 34.16 -15.81 -10.11
CA VAL A 205 34.10 -15.34 -11.48
C VAL A 205 35.40 -14.62 -11.79
N THR A 206 36.11 -15.10 -12.81
CA THR A 206 37.35 -14.49 -13.33
C THR A 206 37.11 -13.60 -14.56
N THR A 207 35.86 -13.52 -15.03
CA THR A 207 35.44 -12.84 -16.26
C THR A 207 34.51 -11.67 -15.90
N PRO A 208 34.51 -10.52 -16.58
CA PRO A 208 33.61 -9.42 -16.21
C PRO A 208 32.15 -9.90 -16.14
N VAL A 209 31.53 -9.77 -14.96
CA VAL A 209 30.12 -10.10 -14.76
C VAL A 209 29.33 -9.21 -15.71
N ARG A 210 28.60 -9.80 -16.67
CA ARG A 210 27.69 -9.00 -17.51
C ARG A 210 26.68 -8.35 -16.58
N PRO A 211 26.43 -7.02 -16.71
CA PRO A 211 25.47 -6.34 -15.86
C PRO A 211 24.14 -7.09 -15.89
N ARG A 212 23.57 -7.37 -14.72
CA ARG A 212 22.18 -7.79 -14.66
C ARG A 212 21.34 -6.66 -15.20
N ALA A 213 20.32 -6.99 -16.00
CA ALA A 213 19.32 -6.02 -16.35
C ALA A 213 18.71 -5.51 -15.04
N ARG A 214 18.87 -4.20 -14.77
CA ARG A 214 18.26 -3.56 -13.60
C ARG A 214 16.80 -4.00 -13.55
N PRO A 215 16.28 -4.49 -12.41
CA PRO A 215 14.84 -4.64 -12.27
C PRO A 215 14.25 -3.27 -12.59
N ARG A 216 13.48 -3.20 -13.68
CA ARG A 216 12.85 -1.96 -14.11
C ARG A 216 12.03 -1.50 -12.91
N PRO A 217 12.22 -0.27 -12.41
CA PRO A 217 11.29 0.29 -11.45
C PRO A 217 9.90 0.05 -12.01
N VAL A 218 9.08 -0.70 -11.28
CA VAL A 218 7.66 -0.76 -11.62
C VAL A 218 7.21 0.68 -11.39
N ASP A 219 6.98 1.41 -12.47
CA ASP A 219 6.38 2.73 -12.36
C ASP A 219 5.14 2.55 -11.47
N PRO A 220 5.00 3.34 -10.39
CA PRO A 220 3.76 3.34 -9.63
C PRO A 220 2.64 3.45 -10.65
N LEU A 221 1.62 2.58 -10.53
CA LEU A 221 0.40 2.75 -11.32
C LEU A 221 0.04 4.24 -11.26
N PRO A 222 -0.17 4.90 -12.41
CA PRO A 222 -0.46 6.32 -12.41
C PRO A 222 -1.57 6.57 -11.39
N GLY A 223 -1.31 7.48 -10.46
CA GLY A 223 -2.33 7.91 -9.51
C GLY A 223 -3.58 8.36 -10.27
N PRO A 224 -4.75 8.41 -9.61
CA PRO A 224 -5.96 8.90 -10.24
C PRO A 224 -5.69 10.23 -10.96
N PRO A 225 -6.20 10.42 -12.18
CA PRO A 225 -5.91 11.63 -12.96
C PRO A 225 -6.27 12.86 -12.14
N ARG A 226 -5.41 13.88 -12.19
CA ARG A 226 -5.65 15.15 -11.50
C ARG A 226 -6.90 15.81 -12.08
N PRO A 227 -7.73 16.51 -11.28
CA PRO A 227 -8.97 17.13 -11.74
C PRO A 227 -8.79 18.00 -13.01
N GLU A 228 -7.68 18.72 -13.11
CA GLU A 228 -7.32 19.55 -14.27
C GLU A 228 -7.13 18.73 -15.56
N ALA A 229 -6.59 17.51 -15.45
CA ALA A 229 -6.42 16.60 -16.59
C ALA A 229 -7.75 16.00 -17.05
N ILE A 230 -8.70 15.80 -16.12
CA ILE A 230 -10.06 15.35 -16.41
C ILE A 230 -10.83 16.47 -17.13
N ALA A 231 -10.70 17.71 -16.66
CA ALA A 231 -11.34 18.88 -17.26
C ALA A 231 -10.85 19.12 -18.70
N GLY A 232 -9.53 19.06 -18.94
CA GLY A 232 -8.98 19.22 -20.29
C GLY A 232 -9.42 18.13 -21.27
N LEU A 233 -9.50 16.87 -20.81
CA LEU A 233 -9.99 15.76 -21.62
C LEU A 233 -11.50 15.90 -21.93
N ALA A 234 -12.28 16.43 -20.98
CA ALA A 234 -13.71 16.70 -21.17
C ALA A 234 -13.95 17.80 -22.22
N GLU A 235 -13.15 18.88 -22.21
CA GLU A 235 -13.22 19.94 -23.23
C GLU A 235 -12.81 19.44 -24.62
N GLU A 236 -11.76 18.61 -24.70
CA GLU A 236 -11.28 18.04 -25.97
C GLU A 236 -12.32 17.09 -26.59
N LEU A 237 -12.96 16.26 -25.75
CA LEU A 237 -14.04 15.36 -26.20
C LEU A 237 -15.32 16.13 -26.57
N ALA A 238 -15.64 17.24 -25.88
CA ALA A 238 -16.75 18.11 -26.23
C ALA A 238 -16.53 18.86 -27.55
N GLY A 239 -15.27 19.21 -27.87
CA GLY A 239 -14.89 19.84 -29.14
C GLY A 239 -14.92 18.90 -30.35
N SER A 240 -14.73 17.60 -30.14
CA SER A 240 -14.66 16.57 -31.19
C SER A 240 -16.03 16.04 -31.65
N VAL A 241 -17.13 16.55 -31.09
CA VAL A 241 -18.53 16.14 -31.41
C VAL A 241 -19.27 17.20 -32.26
N ARG A 242 -18.56 18.14 -32.91
CA ARG A 242 -19.15 19.06 -33.90
C ARG A 242 -18.85 18.68 -35.34
#